data_AF-A0A3A4RHM2-F1
#
_entry.id   AF-A0A3A4RHM2-F1
#
_cell.length_a   1.000
_cell.length_b   1.000
_cell.length_c   1.000
_cell.angle_alpha   90.00
_cell.angle_beta   90.00
_cell.angle_gamma   90.00
#
_symmetry.space_group_name_H-M   'P 1'
#
loop_
_entity.id
_entity.type
_entity.pdbx_description
1 polymer ?
#
loop_
_entity_poly.entity_id
_entity_poly.type
_entity_poly.pdbx_seq_one_letter_code
_entity_poly.pdbx_strand_id
1 'polypeptide(L)'
;MNLSPFTRPRIWLASAALAVSLPVLAQGATPDRAAIEAAYQRDRAACASAQDRNNCLRDVGAARAQALRGGSRTPSSSEELARNAVQRCKAHPPEQQAICERMARGEGSVSGSVSGGGMIREIVTQEPAPPMMRPDMPPMAPAPAR
;
A
#
# COMPACT_ATOMS: atom_id res chain seq x y z
N MET A 1 43.30 -28.00 32.83
CA MET A 1 44.43 -28.32 31.95
C MET A 1 43.98 -28.25 30.50
N ASN A 2 44.76 -27.49 29.70
CA ASN A 2 44.94 -27.54 28.25
C ASN A 2 43.77 -27.19 27.32
N LEU A 3 43.74 -25.90 26.94
CA LEU A 3 43.20 -25.39 25.69
C LEU A 3 44.24 -25.61 24.58
N SER A 4 43.87 -26.34 23.53
CA SER A 4 44.65 -26.42 22.30
C SER A 4 44.01 -25.52 21.23
N PRO A 5 44.73 -24.53 20.67
CA PRO A 5 44.23 -23.72 19.57
C PRO A 5 44.44 -24.44 18.24
N PHE A 6 43.36 -24.79 17.54
CA PHE A 6 43.44 -25.18 16.14
C PHE A 6 43.69 -23.93 15.28
N THR A 7 44.97 -23.68 15.03
CA THR A 7 45.49 -22.77 14.00
C THR A 7 45.00 -23.23 12.63
N ARG A 8 43.98 -22.54 12.10
CA ARG A 8 43.53 -22.74 10.71
C ARG A 8 44.44 -21.92 9.77
N PRO A 9 45.14 -22.55 8.81
CA PRO A 9 45.96 -21.84 7.85
C PRO A 9 45.09 -20.97 6.95
N ARG A 10 45.52 -19.71 6.80
CA ARG A 10 44.94 -18.71 5.89
C ARG A 10 45.17 -19.16 4.45
N ILE A 11 44.21 -19.87 3.88
CA ILE A 11 44.16 -20.12 2.45
C ILE A 11 43.62 -18.85 1.78
N TRP A 12 44.54 -18.01 1.33
CA TRP A 12 44.28 -16.93 0.38
C TRP A 12 44.01 -17.57 -0.99
N LEU A 13 42.74 -17.79 -1.32
CA LEU A 13 42.33 -18.01 -2.71
C LEU A 13 41.81 -16.68 -3.26
N ALA A 14 42.73 -15.97 -3.92
CA ALA A 14 42.40 -14.85 -4.79
C ALA A 14 41.51 -15.36 -5.93
N SER A 15 40.19 -15.22 -5.76
CA SER A 15 39.22 -15.49 -6.80
C SER A 15 39.03 -14.20 -7.59
N ALA A 16 39.54 -14.21 -8.82
CA ALA A 16 39.45 -13.11 -9.77
C ALA A 16 37.99 -12.64 -9.92
N ALA A 17 37.73 -11.40 -9.50
CA ALA A 17 36.48 -10.72 -9.74
C ALA A 17 36.36 -10.47 -11.26
N LEU A 18 35.60 -11.30 -11.95
CA LEU A 18 35.14 -11.02 -13.31
C LEU A 18 34.03 -9.96 -13.21
N ALA A 19 34.44 -8.70 -13.06
CA ALA A 19 33.54 -7.55 -13.10
C ALA A 19 33.05 -7.38 -14.55
N VAL A 20 31.99 -8.07 -14.92
CA VAL A 20 31.19 -7.70 -16.09
C VAL A 20 30.38 -6.46 -15.69
N SER A 21 30.99 -5.29 -15.84
CA SER A 21 30.28 -4.02 -15.79
C SER A 21 29.44 -3.89 -17.06
N LEU A 22 28.21 -4.41 -17.02
CA LEU A 22 27.16 -3.97 -17.92
C LEU A 22 26.87 -2.49 -17.60
N PRO A 23 26.96 -1.56 -18.56
CA PRO A 23 26.42 -0.24 -18.34
C PRO A 23 24.90 -0.39 -18.26
N VAL A 24 24.35 -0.39 -17.05
CA VAL A 24 22.94 -0.10 -16.82
C VAL A 24 22.74 1.36 -17.19
N LEU A 25 22.47 1.61 -18.47
CA LEU A 25 21.82 2.84 -18.89
C LEU A 25 20.35 2.71 -18.49
N ALA A 26 20.06 2.90 -17.21
CA ALA A 26 18.71 3.22 -16.75
C ALA A 26 18.43 4.68 -17.12
N GLN A 27 18.28 4.93 -18.43
CA GLN A 27 17.67 6.15 -18.92
C GLN A 27 16.17 5.92 -18.84
N GLY A 28 15.45 6.80 -18.13
CA GLY A 28 13.98 6.82 -18.06
C GLY A 28 13.33 7.17 -19.39
N ALA A 29 13.73 6.49 -20.46
CA ALA A 29 13.12 6.58 -21.77
C ALA A 29 11.81 5.80 -21.74
N THR A 30 10.72 6.47 -22.09
CA THR A 30 9.49 5.79 -22.46
C THR A 30 9.83 4.83 -23.60
N PRO A 31 9.57 3.52 -23.46
CA PRO A 31 9.86 2.58 -24.54
C PRO A 31 9.09 3.00 -25.79
N ASP A 32 9.77 3.05 -26.93
CA ASP A 32 9.09 3.26 -28.22
C ASP A 32 8.10 2.12 -28.49
N ARG A 33 7.08 2.38 -29.32
CA ARG A 33 6.02 1.44 -29.66
C ARG A 33 6.57 0.10 -30.15
N ALA A 34 7.66 0.10 -30.92
CA ALA A 34 8.29 -1.14 -31.39
C ALA A 34 8.82 -2.00 -30.24
N ALA A 35 9.43 -1.38 -29.22
CA ALA A 35 9.91 -2.08 -28.03
C ALA A 35 8.74 -2.63 -27.19
N ILE A 36 7.63 -1.89 -27.09
CA ILE A 36 6.41 -2.32 -26.40
C ILE A 36 5.80 -3.54 -27.08
N GLU A 37 5.72 -3.56 -28.42
CA GLU A 37 5.22 -4.73 -29.15
C GLU A 37 6.15 -5.94 -29.01
N ALA A 38 7.46 -5.73 -29.06
CA ALA A 38 8.44 -6.81 -28.87
C ALA A 38 8.35 -7.44 -27.46
N ALA A 39 8.12 -6.63 -26.42
CA ALA A 39 7.83 -7.12 -25.07
C ALA A 39 6.53 -7.93 -25.04
N TYR A 40 5.45 -7.37 -25.60
CA TYR A 40 4.15 -8.06 -25.66
C TYR A 40 4.22 -9.44 -26.33
N GLN A 41 4.94 -9.58 -27.45
CA GLN A 41 5.05 -10.89 -28.10
C GLN A 41 5.83 -11.91 -27.27
N ARG A 42 6.90 -11.48 -26.59
CA ARG A 42 7.66 -12.34 -25.66
C ARG A 42 6.76 -12.80 -24.50
N ASP A 43 6.03 -11.89 -23.89
CA ASP A 43 5.17 -12.20 -22.74
C ASP A 43 3.99 -13.11 -23.14
N ARG A 44 3.42 -12.90 -24.33
CA ARG A 44 2.39 -13.80 -24.87
C ARG A 44 2.90 -15.21 -25.13
N ALA A 45 4.15 -15.35 -25.59
CA ALA A 45 4.77 -16.65 -25.78
C ALA A 45 5.00 -17.34 -24.42
N ALA A 46 5.45 -16.59 -23.41
CA ALA A 46 5.64 -17.09 -22.05
C ALA A 46 4.34 -17.60 -21.40
N CYS A 47 3.20 -16.98 -21.72
CA CYS A 47 1.91 -17.45 -21.22
C CYS A 47 1.57 -18.89 -21.65
N ALA A 48 2.30 -19.54 -22.59
CA ALA A 48 1.92 -20.85 -23.14
C ALA A 48 2.02 -21.97 -22.09
N SER A 49 2.92 -21.79 -21.13
CA SER A 49 3.10 -22.67 -19.96
C SER A 49 2.37 -22.17 -18.71
N ALA A 50 1.56 -21.11 -18.81
CA ALA A 50 0.84 -20.56 -17.67
C ALA A 50 -0.31 -21.49 -17.26
N GLN A 51 -0.44 -21.71 -15.94
CA GLN A 51 -1.53 -22.50 -15.35
C GLN A 51 -2.92 -21.97 -15.77
N ASP A 52 -3.06 -20.64 -15.85
CA ASP A 52 -4.24 -19.98 -16.38
C ASP A 52 -3.86 -19.11 -17.58
N ARG A 53 -3.89 -19.74 -18.76
CA ARG A 53 -3.56 -19.10 -20.03
C ARG A 53 -4.42 -17.86 -20.30
N ASN A 54 -5.71 -17.88 -19.96
CA ASN A 54 -6.63 -16.79 -20.26
C ASN A 54 -6.36 -15.56 -19.41
N ASN A 55 -6.14 -15.76 -18.10
CA ASN A 55 -5.78 -14.66 -17.21
C ASN A 55 -4.39 -14.11 -17.58
N CYS A 56 -3.42 -14.97 -17.88
CA CYS A 56 -2.11 -14.53 -18.35
C CYS A 56 -2.21 -13.65 -19.61
N LEU A 57 -2.98 -14.07 -20.62
CA LEU A 57 -3.17 -13.28 -21.84
C LEU A 57 -3.88 -11.93 -21.57
N ARG A 58 -4.83 -11.88 -20.63
CA ARG A 58 -5.46 -10.63 -20.20
C ARG A 58 -4.44 -9.69 -19.54
N ASP A 59 -3.63 -10.20 -18.64
CA ASP A 59 -2.64 -9.41 -17.89
C ASP A 59 -1.56 -8.86 -18.82
N VAL A 60 -1.07 -9.68 -19.75
CA VAL A 60 -0.12 -9.25 -20.79
C VAL A 60 -0.73 -8.22 -21.73
N GLY A 61 -2.01 -8.37 -22.09
CA GLY A 61 -2.75 -7.36 -22.85
C GLY A 61 -2.91 -6.03 -22.09
N ALA A 62 -3.19 -6.09 -20.79
CA ALA A 62 -3.31 -4.93 -19.92
C ALA A 62 -1.95 -4.21 -19.78
N ALA A 63 -0.86 -4.96 -19.61
CA ALA A 63 0.50 -4.43 -19.55
C ALA A 63 0.89 -3.69 -20.85
N ARG A 64 0.61 -4.29 -22.03
CA ARG A 64 0.80 -3.60 -23.32
C ARG A 64 -0.02 -2.33 -23.41
N ALA A 65 -1.31 -2.39 -23.08
CA ALA A 65 -2.19 -1.22 -23.16
C ALA A 65 -1.72 -0.09 -22.23
N GLN A 66 -1.19 -0.42 -21.06
CA GLN A 66 -0.59 0.54 -20.14
C GLN A 66 0.71 1.13 -20.71
N ALA A 67 1.60 0.29 -21.25
CA ALA A 67 2.82 0.74 -21.90
C ALA A 67 2.56 1.72 -23.06
N LEU A 68 1.58 1.41 -23.91
CA LEU A 68 1.17 2.29 -25.02
C LEU A 68 0.57 3.63 -24.56
N ARG A 69 0.05 3.71 -23.33
CA ARG A 69 -0.43 4.95 -22.70
C ARG A 69 0.67 5.72 -21.96
N GLY A 70 1.94 5.38 -22.17
CA GLY A 70 3.08 6.03 -21.52
C GLY A 70 3.65 5.26 -20.32
N GLY A 71 3.34 3.97 -20.19
CA GLY A 71 3.88 3.11 -19.12
C GLY A 71 3.08 3.17 -17.82
N SER A 72 3.67 2.63 -16.76
CA SER A 72 3.21 2.99 -15.42
C SER A 72 3.25 4.49 -15.30
N ARG A 73 2.15 5.12 -14.83
CA ARG A 73 2.20 6.51 -14.38
C ARG A 73 3.47 6.63 -13.54
N THR A 74 4.28 7.66 -13.81
CA THR A 74 5.45 8.04 -12.99
C THR A 74 5.15 7.76 -11.53
N PRO A 75 6.11 7.28 -10.71
CA PRO A 75 5.85 7.06 -9.29
C PRO A 75 5.18 8.31 -8.74
N SER A 76 3.87 8.21 -8.43
CA SER A 76 3.10 9.35 -7.96
C SER A 76 3.81 9.85 -6.72
N SER A 77 4.05 11.16 -6.63
CA SER A 77 4.69 11.72 -5.44
C SER A 77 3.88 11.32 -4.21
N SER A 78 4.53 11.22 -3.05
CA SER A 78 3.84 10.93 -1.78
C SER A 78 2.65 11.87 -1.57
N GLU A 79 2.78 13.12 -1.98
CA GLU A 79 1.72 14.12 -1.96
C GLU A 79 0.57 13.79 -2.92
N GLU A 80 0.86 13.34 -4.14
CA GLU A 80 -0.17 12.93 -5.10
C GLU A 80 -0.93 11.69 -4.60
N LEU A 81 -0.22 10.73 -4.03
CA LEU A 81 -0.82 9.57 -3.39
C LEU A 81 -1.72 9.98 -2.21
N ALA A 82 -1.25 10.89 -1.35
CA ALA A 82 -2.04 11.42 -0.23
C ALA A 82 -3.29 12.17 -0.72
N ARG A 83 -3.17 13.01 -1.76
CA ARG A 83 -4.31 13.69 -2.39
C ARG A 83 -5.31 12.68 -2.94
N ASN A 84 -4.85 11.66 -3.66
CA ASN A 84 -5.72 10.61 -4.20
C ASN A 84 -6.41 9.82 -3.10
N ALA A 85 -5.72 9.53 -1.99
CA ALA A 85 -6.31 8.83 -0.84
C ALA A 85 -7.47 9.63 -0.24
N VAL A 86 -7.30 10.94 -0.02
CA VAL A 86 -8.36 11.82 0.48
C VAL A 86 -9.50 11.99 -0.53
N GLN A 87 -9.20 12.10 -1.83
CA GLN A 87 -10.23 12.22 -2.88
C GLN A 87 -11.20 11.03 -2.89
N ARG A 88 -10.72 9.81 -2.57
CA ARG A 88 -11.56 8.62 -2.49
C ARG A 88 -12.63 8.72 -1.39
N CYS A 89 -12.42 9.53 -0.36
CA CYS A 89 -13.36 9.69 0.74
C CYS A 89 -14.65 10.44 0.32
N LYS A 90 -14.64 11.17 -0.80
CA LYS A 90 -15.81 11.91 -1.32
C LYS A 90 -16.98 11.01 -1.74
N ALA A 91 -16.76 9.71 -1.88
CA ALA A 91 -17.82 8.74 -2.17
C ALA A 91 -18.72 8.45 -0.94
N HIS A 92 -18.30 8.87 0.26
CA HIS A 92 -19.05 8.64 1.49
C HIS A 92 -19.99 9.80 1.84
N PRO A 93 -21.07 9.55 2.60
CA PRO A 93 -21.87 10.60 3.23
C PRO A 93 -21.02 11.48 4.18
N PRO A 94 -21.46 12.71 4.52
CA PRO A 94 -20.62 13.70 5.22
C PRO A 94 -19.94 13.21 6.50
N GLU A 95 -20.68 12.47 7.34
CA GLU A 95 -20.17 11.92 8.60
C GLU A 95 -19.06 10.87 8.37
N GLN A 96 -19.30 9.92 7.47
CA GLN A 96 -18.34 8.88 7.12
C GLN A 96 -17.15 9.43 6.33
N GLN A 97 -17.37 10.47 5.52
CA GLN A 97 -16.31 11.16 4.80
C GLN A 97 -15.28 11.73 5.78
N ALA A 98 -15.72 12.41 6.84
CA ALA A 98 -14.82 12.98 7.84
C ALA A 98 -13.94 11.89 8.50
N ILE A 99 -14.52 10.75 8.85
CA ILE A 99 -13.79 9.60 9.42
C ILE A 99 -12.81 9.01 8.39
N CYS A 100 -13.25 8.81 7.14
CA CYS A 100 -12.39 8.30 6.06
C CYS A 100 -11.18 9.20 5.84
N GLU A 101 -11.35 10.52 5.84
CA GLU A 101 -10.25 11.45 5.62
C GLU A 101 -9.19 11.38 6.72
N ARG A 102 -9.62 11.21 7.98
CA ARG A 102 -8.70 10.99 9.11
C ARG A 102 -7.90 9.70 8.94
N MET A 103 -8.56 8.61 8.56
CA MET A 103 -7.90 7.33 8.26
C MET A 103 -6.92 7.47 7.08
N ALA A 104 -7.31 8.19 6.02
CA ALA A 104 -6.48 8.41 4.84
C ALA A 104 -5.24 9.27 5.12
N ARG A 105 -5.33 10.21 6.07
CA ARG A 105 -4.19 11.00 6.58
C ARG A 105 -3.29 10.21 7.53
N GLY A 106 -3.69 8.99 7.90
CA GLY A 106 -2.91 8.10 8.75
C GLY A 106 -3.03 8.40 10.25
N GLU A 107 -4.09 9.08 10.68
CA GLU A 107 -4.42 9.23 12.10
C GLU A 107 -4.66 7.87 12.78
N GLY A 108 -4.56 7.84 14.10
CA GLY A 108 -4.78 6.64 14.90
C GLY A 108 -3.50 5.95 15.36
N SER A 109 -3.68 4.93 16.21
CA SER A 109 -2.59 4.08 16.68
C SER A 109 -2.42 2.89 15.74
N VAL A 110 -1.18 2.55 15.42
CA VAL A 110 -0.85 1.31 14.72
C VAL A 110 -0.57 0.24 15.76
N SER A 111 -1.25 -0.89 15.66
CA SER A 111 -1.01 -2.04 16.53
C SER A 111 -0.80 -3.32 15.72
N GLY A 112 0.19 -4.09 16.18
CA GLY A 112 0.42 -5.47 15.79
C GLY A 112 0.94 -5.71 14.37
N SER A 113 1.34 -6.97 14.18
CA SER A 113 1.32 -7.66 12.90
C SER A 113 0.22 -8.69 13.03
N VAL A 114 -0.83 -8.62 12.22
CA VAL A 114 -1.80 -9.73 12.17
C VAL A 114 -1.09 -10.98 11.67
N SER A 115 -1.66 -12.17 11.89
CA SER A 115 -1.07 -13.43 11.44
C SER A 115 -0.67 -13.44 9.95
N GLY A 116 -1.31 -12.62 9.12
CA GLY A 116 -0.97 -12.40 7.71
C GLY A 116 0.05 -11.29 7.40
N GLY A 117 0.74 -10.71 8.39
CA GLY A 117 1.77 -9.68 8.20
C GLY A 117 1.26 -8.24 8.06
N GLY A 118 -0.04 -8.00 8.16
CA GLY A 118 -0.65 -6.67 8.04
C GLY A 118 -0.54 -5.83 9.32
N MET A 119 -0.52 -4.51 9.16
CA MET A 119 -0.64 -3.55 10.27
C MET A 119 -2.09 -3.10 10.42
N ILE A 120 -2.61 -3.07 11.64
CA ILE A 120 -3.95 -2.53 11.93
C ILE A 120 -3.83 -1.11 12.47
N ARG A 121 -4.67 -0.22 11.98
CA ARG A 121 -4.80 1.16 12.45
C ARG A 121 -6.17 1.35 13.07
N GLU A 122 -6.19 1.93 14.26
CA GLU A 122 -7.41 2.20 15.00
C GLU A 122 -7.56 3.69 15.30
N ILE A 123 -8.76 4.20 15.05
CA ILE A 123 -9.18 5.55 15.43
C ILE A 123 -10.44 5.43 16.30
N VAL A 124 -10.34 5.85 17.55
CA VAL A 124 -11.50 5.96 18.46
C VAL A 124 -12.07 7.38 18.37
N THR A 125 -13.37 7.48 18.11
CA THR A 125 -14.11 8.76 18.11
C THR A 125 -15.20 8.68 19.16
N GLN A 126 -15.23 9.64 20.09
CA GLN A 126 -16.31 9.72 21.07
C GLN A 126 -17.47 10.50 20.46
N GLU A 127 -18.65 9.89 20.44
CA GLU A 127 -19.88 10.56 20.03
C GLU A 127 -20.58 11.16 21.26
N PRO A 128 -21.08 12.41 21.18
CA PRO A 128 -21.86 13.00 22.26
C PRO A 128 -23.10 12.16 22.56
N ALA A 129 -23.38 11.93 23.85
CA ALA A 129 -24.63 11.29 24.24
C ALA A 129 -25.83 12.13 23.76
N PRO A 130 -26.89 11.51 23.21
CA PRO A 130 -28.10 12.24 22.88
C PRO A 130 -28.63 12.92 24.16
N PRO A 131 -29.23 14.12 24.03
CA PRO A 131 -29.74 14.84 25.19
C PRO A 131 -30.74 13.95 25.92
N MET A 132 -30.49 13.69 27.21
CA MET A 132 -31.47 13.03 28.06
C MET A 132 -32.70 13.94 28.12
N MET A 133 -33.81 13.52 27.50
CA MET A 133 -35.11 14.14 27.73
C MET A 133 -35.40 14.00 29.23
N ARG A 134 -35.24 15.11 29.96
CA ARG A 134 -35.73 15.19 31.33
C ARG A 134 -37.26 15.10 31.23
N PRO A 135 -37.92 14.15 31.91
CA PRO A 135 -39.37 14.21 32.04
C PRO A 135 -39.72 15.56 32.65
N ASP A 136 -40.69 16.27 32.06
CA ASP A 136 -41.27 17.47 32.65
C ASP A 136 -41.78 17.10 34.04
N MET A 137 -41.04 17.49 35.07
CA MET A 137 -41.52 17.35 36.45
C MET A 137 -42.69 18.31 36.62
N PRO A 138 -43.87 17.83 37.05
CA PRO A 138 -45.00 18.71 37.32
C PRO A 138 -44.61 19.74 38.40
N PRO A 139 -45.15 20.97 38.33
CA PRO A 139 -44.84 22.01 39.31
C PRO A 139 -45.15 21.50 40.72
N MET A 140 -44.16 21.59 41.60
CA MET A 140 -44.27 21.21 42.99
C MET A 140 -45.36 22.05 43.65
N ALA A 141 -46.40 21.41 44.20
CA ALA A 141 -47.46 22.12 44.91
C ALA A 141 -46.87 22.88 46.12
N PRO A 142 -47.36 24.09 46.43
CA PRO A 142 -46.85 24.87 47.55
C PRO A 142 -47.06 24.10 48.86
N ALA A 143 -46.03 24.11 49.72
CA ALA A 143 -46.10 23.52 51.05
C ALA A 143 -47.19 24.20 51.88
N PRO A 144 -47.97 23.46 52.69
CA PRO A 144 -49.01 24.05 53.52
C PRO A 144 -48.39 24.96 54.58
N ALA A 145 -48.90 26.19 54.66
CA ALA A 145 -48.54 27.13 55.73
C ALA A 145 -49.04 26.57 57.07
N ARG A 146 -48.17 26.59 58.09
CA ARG A 146 -48.53 26.34 59.49
C ARG A 146 -49.02 27.61 60.15
#